data_AF-A0A947VJ37-F1
#
_entry.id   AF-A0A947VJ37-F1
#
_cell.length_a   1.000
_cell.length_b   1.000
_cell.length_c   1.000
_cell.angle_alpha   90.00
_cell.angle_beta   90.00
_cell.angle_gamma   90.00
#
_symmetry.space_group_name_H-M   'P 1'
#
loop_
_entity.id
_entity.type
_entity.pdbx_description
1 polymer ?
#
loop_
_entity_poly.entity_id
_entity_poly.type
_entity_poly.pdbx_seq_one_letter_code
_entity_poly.pdbx_strand_id
1 'polypeptide(L)'
;MSTEDLQRLVEVAQLITAARDAMSDEIVTRMAGALSEGLTLLDRLTRNEGLMHLLKVLDRQDTQYLLIALSDAVHAASQEIPAAPPAVGGLGCMMRVVRDPGVLEGIRLMSVIGKHMSHSLREQHRQGG
;
A
#
# COMPACT_ATOMS: atom_id res chain seq x y z
N MET A 1 -4.77 -63.63 -27.35
CA MET A 1 -4.09 -62.33 -27.20
C MET A 1 -2.61 -62.62 -27.10
N SER A 2 -1.85 -62.16 -28.09
CA SER A 2 -0.41 -62.37 -28.23
C SER A 2 0.33 -61.68 -27.08
N THR A 3 1.31 -62.36 -26.48
CA THR A 3 2.21 -61.82 -25.44
C THR A 3 2.88 -60.51 -25.87
N GLU A 4 3.04 -60.31 -27.18
CA GLU A 4 3.62 -59.11 -27.79
C GLU A 4 2.75 -57.85 -27.64
N ASP A 5 1.42 -58.00 -27.68
CA ASP A 5 0.49 -56.87 -27.48
C ASP A 5 0.48 -56.42 -26.02
N LEU A 6 0.62 -57.36 -25.09
CA LEU A 6 0.73 -57.07 -23.67
C LEU A 6 2.04 -56.32 -23.36
N GLN A 7 3.12 -56.69 -24.03
CA GLN A 7 4.43 -56.07 -23.85
C GLN A 7 4.47 -54.64 -24.40
N ARG A 8 3.83 -54.38 -25.55
CA ARG A 8 3.68 -53.03 -26.10
C ARG A 8 2.79 -52.13 -25.23
N LEU A 9 1.72 -52.67 -24.64
CA LEU A 9 0.89 -51.94 -23.68
C LEU A 9 1.66 -51.53 -22.43
N VAL A 10 2.55 -52.40 -21.94
CA VAL A 10 3.41 -52.10 -20.79
C VAL A 10 4.44 -51.01 -21.13
N GLU A 11 5.07 -51.05 -22.31
CA GLU A 11 5.99 -49.99 -22.75
C GLU A 11 5.29 -48.63 -22.89
N VAL A 12 4.08 -48.61 -23.46
CA VAL A 12 3.28 -47.38 -23.59
C VAL A 12 2.86 -46.86 -22.21
N ALA A 13 2.45 -47.74 -21.29
CA ALA A 13 2.12 -47.34 -19.93
C ALA A 13 3.34 -46.77 -19.18
N GLN A 14 4.53 -47.33 -19.38
CA GLN A 14 5.78 -46.82 -18.79
C GLN A 14 6.17 -45.47 -19.38
N LEU A 15 6.05 -45.29 -20.71
CA LEU A 15 6.28 -44.00 -21.37
C LEU A 15 5.30 -42.92 -20.89
N ILE A 16 4.02 -43.24 -20.78
CA ILE A 16 3.00 -42.31 -20.27
C ILE A 16 3.27 -41.96 -18.81
N THR A 17 3.69 -42.94 -18.00
CA THR A 17 4.04 -42.71 -16.59
C THR A 17 5.26 -41.80 -16.47
N ALA A 18 6.33 -42.06 -17.22
CA ALA A 18 7.52 -41.23 -17.25
C ALA A 18 7.25 -39.81 -17.77
N ALA A 19 6.42 -39.67 -18.81
CA ALA A 19 6.01 -38.37 -19.33
C ALA A 19 5.18 -37.58 -18.30
N ARG A 20 4.28 -38.26 -17.59
CA ARG A 20 3.49 -37.65 -16.51
C ARG A 20 4.37 -37.20 -15.34
N ASP A 21 5.35 -38.01 -14.96
CA ASP A 21 6.26 -37.70 -13.85
C ASP A 21 7.17 -36.52 -14.20
N ALA A 22 7.76 -36.52 -15.40
CA ALA A 22 8.59 -35.40 -15.88
C ALA A 22 7.81 -34.08 -15.99
N MET A 23 6.55 -34.13 -16.47
CA MET A 23 5.69 -32.94 -16.48
C MET A 23 5.30 -32.48 -15.08
N SER A 24 5.10 -33.41 -14.14
CA SER A 24 4.82 -33.09 -12.74
C SER A 24 6.03 -32.42 -12.08
N ASP A 25 7.23 -32.97 -12.28
CA ASP A 25 8.47 -32.41 -11.72
C ASP A 25 8.78 -31.02 -12.28
N GLU A 26 8.54 -30.78 -13.57
CA GLU A 26 8.71 -29.47 -14.18
C GLU A 26 7.71 -28.44 -13.59
N ILE A 27 6.44 -28.82 -13.42
CA ILE A 27 5.42 -27.96 -12.78
C ILE A 27 5.79 -27.68 -11.32
N VAL A 28 6.17 -28.71 -10.58
CA VAL A 28 6.58 -28.59 -9.16
C VAL A 28 7.82 -27.71 -9.04
N THR A 29 8.81 -27.88 -9.91
CA THR A 29 10.04 -27.06 -9.93
C THR A 29 9.72 -25.61 -10.22
N ARG A 30 8.85 -25.33 -11.19
CA ARG A 30 8.45 -23.97 -11.55
C ARG A 30 7.59 -23.32 -10.47
N MET A 31 6.67 -24.07 -9.85
CA MET A 31 5.88 -23.60 -8.72
C MET A 31 6.76 -23.34 -7.50
N ALA A 32 7.68 -24.24 -7.18
CA ALA A 32 8.63 -24.08 -6.09
C ALA A 32 9.53 -22.85 -6.34
N GLY A 33 9.98 -22.64 -7.58
CA GLY A 33 10.72 -21.44 -7.98
C GLY A 33 9.90 -20.16 -7.76
N ALA A 34 8.68 -20.10 -8.28
CA ALA A 34 7.81 -18.94 -8.11
C ALA A 34 7.44 -18.66 -6.64
N LEU A 35 7.21 -19.71 -5.85
CA LEU A 35 6.94 -19.58 -4.42
C LEU A 35 8.18 -19.12 -3.65
N SER A 36 9.36 -19.63 -3.99
CA SER A 36 10.62 -19.22 -3.38
C SER A 36 10.96 -17.75 -3.69
N GLU A 37 10.71 -17.31 -4.92
CA GLU A 37 10.80 -15.91 -5.31
C GLU A 37 9.76 -15.05 -4.58
N GLY A 38 8.51 -15.52 -4.48
CA GLY A 38 7.45 -14.85 -3.72
C GLY A 38 7.79 -14.70 -2.24
N LEU A 39 8.31 -15.74 -1.60
CA LEU A 39 8.80 -15.70 -0.23
C LEU A 39 9.99 -14.75 -0.07
N THR A 40 10.89 -14.69 -1.05
CA THR A 40 12.01 -13.74 -1.05
C THR A 40 11.53 -12.29 -1.17
N LEU A 41 10.54 -12.03 -2.01
CA LEU A 41 9.92 -10.71 -2.12
C LEU A 41 9.19 -10.32 -0.83
N LEU A 42 8.45 -11.26 -0.23
CA LEU A 42 7.79 -11.07 1.06
C LEU A 42 8.79 -10.82 2.18
N ASP A 43 9.91 -11.55 2.22
CA ASP A 43 10.99 -11.31 3.18
C ASP A 43 11.55 -9.90 3.00
N ARG A 44 11.88 -9.48 1.78
CA ARG A 44 12.38 -8.13 1.50
C ARG A 44 11.36 -7.04 1.84
N LEU A 45 10.06 -7.29 1.63
CA LEU A 45 8.98 -6.36 1.98
C LEU A 45 8.80 -6.27 3.50
N THR A 46 8.94 -7.40 4.21
CA THR A 46 8.89 -7.48 5.68
C THR A 46 10.11 -6.82 6.32
N ARG A 47 11.28 -6.96 5.68
CA ARG A 47 12.55 -6.34 6.09
C ARG A 47 12.67 -4.87 5.70
N ASN A 48 11.75 -4.38 4.88
CA ASN A 48 11.63 -2.95 4.62
C ASN A 48 11.02 -2.29 5.87
N GLU A 49 11.89 -1.77 6.72
CA GLU A 49 11.49 -1.12 7.97
C GLU A 49 10.50 0.04 7.73
N GLY A 50 10.58 0.72 6.59
CA GLY A 50 9.65 1.78 6.21
C GLY A 50 8.22 1.28 5.99
N LEU A 51 8.04 0.21 5.23
CA LEU A 51 6.72 -0.39 4.99
C LEU A 51 6.13 -1.01 6.26
N MET A 52 6.96 -1.71 7.04
CA MET A 52 6.53 -2.28 8.31
C MET A 52 6.17 -1.20 9.34
N HIS A 53 6.92 -0.09 9.35
CA HIS A 53 6.63 1.07 10.19
C HIS A 53 5.35 1.76 9.76
N LEU A 54 5.11 1.95 8.46
CA LEU A 54 3.85 2.48 7.94
C LEU A 54 2.65 1.61 8.32
N LEU A 55 2.78 0.28 8.17
CA LEU A 55 1.73 -0.66 8.57
C LEU A 55 1.45 -0.56 10.07
N LYS A 56 2.49 -0.52 10.91
CA LYS A 56 2.34 -0.31 12.37
C LYS A 56 1.72 1.03 12.73
N VAL A 57 2.07 2.10 12.03
CA VAL A 57 1.46 3.41 12.25
C VAL A 57 -0.01 3.37 11.85
N LEU A 58 -0.35 2.73 10.73
CA LEU A 58 -1.74 2.57 10.28
C LEU A 58 -2.57 1.65 11.20
N ASP A 59 -1.92 0.69 11.86
CA ASP A 59 -2.53 -0.21 12.84
C ASP A 59 -2.74 0.45 14.22
N ARG A 60 -2.14 1.61 14.47
CA ARG A 60 -2.41 2.37 15.70
C ARG A 60 -3.83 2.93 15.67
N GLN A 61 -4.56 2.67 16.75
CA GLN A 61 -5.92 3.17 16.96
C GLN A 61 -6.01 4.71 16.77
N ASP A 62 -4.99 5.45 17.23
CA ASP A 62 -4.92 6.91 17.06
C ASP A 62 -4.87 7.33 15.59
N THR A 63 -4.11 6.63 14.75
CA THR A 63 -4.00 6.93 13.32
C THR A 63 -5.27 6.56 12.56
N GLN A 64 -5.94 5.47 12.96
CA GLN A 64 -7.25 5.11 12.41
C GLN A 64 -8.30 6.17 12.74
N TYR A 65 -8.34 6.67 13.98
CA TYR A 65 -9.21 7.78 14.35
C TYR A 65 -8.90 9.06 13.57
N LEU A 66 -7.61 9.39 13.36
CA LEU A 66 -7.22 10.53 12.54
C LEU A 66 -7.66 10.38 11.08
N LEU A 67 -7.56 9.17 10.51
CA LEU A 67 -8.01 8.90 9.14
C LEU A 67 -9.52 9.02 8.98
N ILE A 68 -10.28 8.50 9.95
CA ILE A 68 -11.74 8.63 9.98
C ILE A 68 -12.12 10.11 10.12
N ALA A 69 -11.53 10.81 11.09
CA ALA A 69 -11.81 12.24 11.29
C ALA A 69 -11.42 13.09 10.08
N LEU A 70 -10.30 12.79 9.42
CA LEU A 70 -9.88 13.45 8.19
C LEU A 70 -10.85 13.14 7.04
N SER A 71 -11.27 11.89 6.89
CA SER A 71 -12.25 11.50 5.86
C SER A 71 -13.59 12.19 6.08
N ASP A 72 -14.08 12.24 7.31
CA ASP A 72 -15.32 12.92 7.67
C ASP A 72 -15.21 14.43 7.43
N ALA A 73 -14.08 15.05 7.78
CA ALA A 73 -13.82 16.47 7.53
C ALA A 73 -13.74 16.78 6.03
N VAL A 74 -13.09 15.93 5.23
CA VAL A 74 -13.04 16.07 3.76
C VAL A 74 -14.41 15.84 3.14
N HIS A 75 -15.19 14.88 3.65
CA HIS A 75 -16.54 14.62 3.18
C HIS A 75 -17.47 15.80 3.49
N ALA A 76 -17.41 16.35 4.71
CA ALA A 76 -18.14 17.54 5.11
C ALA A 76 -17.74 18.76 4.26
N ALA A 77 -16.44 19.02 4.09
CA ALA A 77 -15.96 20.10 3.24
C ALA A 77 -16.42 19.93 1.78
N SER A 78 -16.40 18.70 1.26
CA SER A 78 -16.88 18.39 -0.09
C SER A 78 -18.39 18.59 -0.26
N GLN A 79 -19.18 18.57 0.82
CA GLN A 79 -20.61 18.88 0.79
C GLN A 79 -20.88 20.38 0.96
N GLU A 80 -20.03 21.09 1.73
CA GLU A 80 -20.13 22.53 1.96
C GLU A 80 -19.71 23.36 0.73
N ILE A 81 -18.68 22.94 0.00
CA ILE A 81 -18.20 23.64 -1.20
C ILE A 81 -19.30 23.82 -2.28
N PRO A 82 -20.13 22.81 -2.60
CA PRO A 82 -21.25 22.98 -3.53
C PRO A 82 -22.49 23.66 -2.92
N ALA A 83 -22.62 23.70 -1.58
CA ALA A 83 -23.75 24.32 -0.88
C ALA A 83 -23.52 25.81 -0.51
N ALA A 84 -22.26 26.26 -0.52
CA ALA A 84 -21.89 27.64 -0.22
C ALA A 84 -22.12 28.56 -1.44
N PRO A 85 -22.73 29.75 -1.25
CA PRO A 85 -22.84 30.73 -2.34
C PRO A 85 -21.42 31.11 -2.84
N PRO A 86 -21.24 31.36 -4.15
CA PRO A 86 -19.94 31.68 -4.73
C PRO A 86 -19.30 32.85 -3.96
N ALA A 87 -18.03 32.69 -3.59
CA ALA A 87 -17.31 33.69 -2.82
C ALA A 87 -17.40 35.06 -3.51
N VAL A 88 -18.08 36.00 -2.87
CA VAL A 88 -18.23 37.36 -3.42
C VAL A 88 -16.86 38.03 -3.38
N GLY A 89 -16.30 38.30 -4.57
CA GLY A 89 -14.99 38.93 -4.72
C GLY A 89 -14.99 40.40 -4.29
N GLY A 90 -13.91 40.83 -3.62
CA GLY A 90 -13.68 42.23 -3.24
C GLY A 90 -12.63 42.40 -2.13
N LEU A 91 -12.09 43.62 -1.97
CA LEU A 91 -11.09 43.96 -0.94
C LEU A 91 -11.61 43.72 0.49
N GLY A 92 -12.91 43.91 0.72
CA GLY A 92 -13.55 43.62 2.02
C GLY A 92 -13.61 42.12 2.34
N CYS A 93 -13.74 41.26 1.32
CA CYS A 93 -13.72 39.81 1.49
C CYS A 93 -12.31 39.33 1.88
N MET A 94 -11.26 39.87 1.24
CA MET A 94 -9.87 39.63 1.64
C MET A 94 -9.62 40.03 3.10
N MET A 95 -10.07 41.22 3.51
CA MET A 95 -9.88 41.67 4.89
C MET A 95 -10.67 40.85 5.92
N ARG A 96 -11.79 40.26 5.50
CA ARG A 96 -12.60 39.36 6.32
C ARG A 96 -11.97 37.97 6.44
N VAL A 97 -11.45 37.40 5.34
CA VAL A 97 -10.72 36.11 5.32
C VAL A 97 -9.47 36.17 6.20
N VAL A 98 -8.71 37.27 6.16
CA VAL A 98 -7.53 37.45 7.01
C VAL A 98 -7.90 37.58 8.50
N ARG A 99 -9.10 38.09 8.80
CA ARG A 99 -9.62 38.23 10.17
C ARG A 99 -10.43 37.01 10.63
N ASP A 100 -10.64 36.04 9.76
CA ASP A 100 -11.42 34.86 10.08
C ASP A 100 -10.61 33.94 11.02
N PRO A 101 -11.11 33.64 12.22
CA PRO A 101 -10.41 32.77 13.16
C PRO A 101 -10.16 31.37 12.57
N GLY A 102 -11.04 30.85 11.71
CA GLY A 102 -10.87 29.54 11.08
C GLY A 102 -9.70 29.50 10.09
N VAL A 103 -9.47 30.59 9.35
CA VAL A 103 -8.33 30.72 8.43
C VAL A 103 -7.01 30.81 9.21
N LEU A 104 -7.00 31.57 10.31
CA LEU A 104 -5.84 31.68 11.19
C LEU A 104 -5.50 30.35 11.88
N GLU A 105 -6.52 29.60 12.33
CA GLU A 105 -6.35 28.26 12.89
C GLU A 105 -5.86 27.25 11.86
N GLY A 106 -6.37 27.29 10.62
CA GLY A 106 -5.89 26.47 9.52
C GLY A 106 -4.41 26.72 9.19
N ILE A 107 -4.01 27.99 9.07
CA ILE A 107 -2.60 28.37 8.87
C ILE A 107 -1.73 27.91 10.04
N ARG A 108 -2.22 28.04 11.28
CA ARG A 108 -1.51 27.55 12.48
C ARG A 108 -1.32 26.03 12.45
N LEU A 109 -2.36 25.28 12.08
CA LEU A 109 -2.31 23.82 11.97
C LEU A 109 -1.29 23.39 10.90
N MET A 110 -1.31 24.02 9.72
CA MET A 110 -0.30 23.81 8.68
C MET A 110 1.12 24.14 9.14
N SER A 111 1.29 25.22 9.90
CA SER A 111 2.60 25.60 10.47
C SER A 111 3.13 24.58 11.47
N VAL A 112 2.27 24.06 12.36
CA VAL A 112 2.65 23.04 13.35
C VAL A 112 3.03 21.73 12.68
N ILE A 113 2.25 21.28 11.68
CA ILE A 113 2.58 20.07 10.91
C ILE A 113 3.90 20.26 10.15
N GLY A 114 4.08 21.39 9.46
CA GLY A 114 5.30 21.70 8.73
C GLY A 114 6.55 21.74 9.62
N LYS A 115 6.44 22.28 10.84
CA LYS A 115 7.54 22.33 11.80
C LYS A 115 8.00 20.92 12.22
N HIS A 116 7.07 20.02 12.54
CA HIS A 116 7.40 18.65 12.93
C HIS A 116 7.98 17.85 11.76
N MET A 117 7.43 18.01 10.55
CA MET A 117 7.94 17.34 9.35
C MET A 117 9.36 17.81 8.99
N SER A 118 9.63 19.12 9.06
CA SER A 118 10.96 19.68 8.81
C SER A 118 11.99 19.24 9.85
N HIS A 119 11.59 19.16 11.12
CA HIS A 119 12.44 18.68 12.20
C HIS A 119 12.83 17.21 12.01
N SER A 120 11.83 16.35 11.75
CA SER A 120 12.04 14.92 11.50
C SER A 120 12.97 14.68 10.29
N LEU A 121 12.80 15.42 9.19
CA LEU A 121 13.62 15.26 7.99
C LEU A 121 15.08 15.74 8.20
N ARG A 122 15.29 16.74 9.06
CA ARG A 122 16.62 17.22 9.45
C ARG A 122 17.32 16.25 10.39
N GLU A 123 16.60 15.66 11.33
CA GLU A 123 17.15 14.65 12.24
C GLU A 123 17.55 13.37 11.50
N GLN A 124 16.74 12.94 10.53
CA GLN A 124 17.05 11.77 9.70
C GLN A 124 18.29 12.00 8.81
N HIS A 125 18.44 13.19 8.21
CA HIS A 125 19.67 13.54 7.49
C HIS A 125 20.91 13.63 8.37
N ARG A 126 20.75 13.92 9.67
CA ARG A 126 21.86 14.02 10.63
C ARG A 126 22.29 12.66 11.21
N GLN A 127 21.41 11.65 11.17
CA GLN A 127 21.70 10.29 11.61
C GLN A 127 22.12 9.35 10.45
N GLY A 128 21.84 9.72 9.21
CA GLY A 128 22.23 8.96 8.00
C GLY A 128 23.55 9.41 7.35
N GLY A 129 24.42 10.11 8.08
CA GLY A 129 25.77 10.52 7.66
C GLY A 129 26.85 9.82 8.45
#